data_AF-A0A3B8J810-F1
#
_entry.id   AF-A0A3B8J810-F1
#
_cell.length_a   1.000
_cell.length_b   1.000
_cell.length_c   1.000
_cell.angle_alpha   90.00
_cell.angle_beta   90.00
_cell.angle_gamma   90.00
#
_symmetry.space_group_name_H-M   'P 1'
#
loop_
_entity.id
_entity.type
_entity.pdbx_description
1 polymer ?
#
loop_
_entity_poly.entity_id
_entity_poly.type
_entity_poly.pdbx_seq_one_letter_code
_entity_poly.pdbx_strand_id
1 'polypeptide(L)'
;SLFEDNAEYGYGIYLGAKQIREKIADLMRDAMNMDIDSEAKEVFQQWLDSFDNGEKSRKASEDVLEALRKNPDNPVYKQILSLKDYLVKQSVWIIGGDGWAYDIGFGGVDHVLAMGDDINILVLDSEVYSNTGGP
;
A
#
# COMPACT_ATOMS: atom_id res chain seq x y z
N SER A 1 2.65 -4.69 17.88
CA SER A 1 4.05 -4.89 17.51
C SER A 1 4.87 -4.96 18.79
N LEU A 2 5.48 -6.10 19.08
CA LEU A 2 6.55 -6.20 20.08
C LEU A 2 7.86 -5.75 19.44
N PHE A 3 8.89 -5.48 20.24
CA PHE A 3 10.18 -5.00 19.73
C PHE A 3 10.81 -5.98 18.74
N GLU A 4 10.55 -7.29 18.84
CA GLU A 4 11.03 -8.33 17.91
C GLU A 4 10.34 -8.35 16.52
N ASP A 5 9.01 -8.26 16.44
CA ASP A 5 8.23 -8.60 15.21
C ASP A 5 7.91 -7.39 14.31
N ASN A 6 8.69 -6.31 14.42
CA ASN A 6 8.36 -5.06 13.74
C ASN A 6 8.46 -5.17 12.21
N ALA A 7 9.36 -6.04 11.71
CA ALA A 7 9.52 -6.30 10.28
C ALA A 7 8.31 -7.06 9.71
N GLU A 8 7.92 -8.15 10.36
CA GLU A 8 6.78 -8.99 10.00
C GLU A 8 5.46 -8.22 10.10
N TYR A 9 5.34 -7.36 11.11
CA TYR A 9 4.17 -6.49 11.26
C TYR A 9 4.05 -5.50 10.10
N GLY A 10 5.15 -4.84 9.73
CA GLY A 10 5.20 -3.95 8.57
C GLY A 10 4.90 -4.68 7.27
N TYR A 11 5.45 -5.89 7.11
CA TYR A 11 5.16 -6.77 5.97
C TYR A 11 3.68 -7.17 5.89
N GLY A 12 3.06 -7.48 7.03
CA GLY A 12 1.62 -7.78 7.10
C GLY A 12 0.74 -6.60 6.66
N ILE A 13 1.11 -5.37 7.05
CA ILE A 13 0.45 -4.15 6.57
C ILE A 13 0.59 -3.99 5.06
N TYR A 14 1.80 -4.22 4.53
CA TYR A 14 2.05 -4.19 3.08
C TYR A 14 1.17 -5.19 2.33
N LEU A 15 1.12 -6.45 2.78
CA LEU A 15 0.29 -7.48 2.16
C LEU A 15 -1.21 -7.13 2.21
N GLY A 16 -1.68 -6.63 3.34
CA GLY A 16 -3.08 -6.20 3.48
C GLY A 16 -3.44 -5.06 2.52
N ALA A 17 -2.57 -4.04 2.42
CA ALA A 17 -2.75 -2.95 1.47
C ALA A 17 -2.72 -3.46 0.02
N LYS A 18 -1.76 -4.31 -0.33
CA LYS A 18 -1.63 -4.92 -1.66
C LYS A 18 -2.91 -5.68 -2.04
N GLN A 19 -3.41 -6.53 -1.16
CA GLN A 19 -4.63 -7.32 -1.41
C GLN A 19 -5.86 -6.43 -1.63
N ILE A 20 -6.00 -5.35 -0.85
CA ILE A 20 -7.11 -4.40 -1.05
C ILE A 20 -6.99 -3.71 -2.41
N ARG A 21 -5.77 -3.31 -2.82
CA ARG A 21 -5.53 -2.68 -4.12
C ARG A 21 -5.80 -3.63 -5.29
N GLU A 22 -5.37 -4.89 -5.19
CA GLU A 22 -5.68 -5.92 -6.18
C GLU A 22 -7.19 -6.13 -6.33
N LYS A 23 -7.94 -6.15 -5.22
CA LYS A 23 -9.40 -6.19 -5.25
C LYS A 23 -10.01 -5.00 -5.98
N ILE A 24 -9.48 -3.79 -5.79
CA ILE A 24 -9.94 -2.61 -6.54
C ILE A 24 -9.66 -2.78 -8.03
N ALA A 25 -8.48 -3.28 -8.40
CA ALA A 25 -8.13 -3.54 -9.79
C ALA A 25 -9.10 -4.54 -10.45
N ASP A 26 -9.47 -5.60 -9.74
CA ASP A 26 -10.45 -6.58 -10.24
C ASP A 26 -11.84 -5.97 -10.41
N LEU A 27 -12.31 -5.17 -9.44
CA LEU A 27 -13.58 -4.45 -9.56
C LEU A 27 -13.59 -3.49 -10.77
N MET A 28 -12.47 -2.82 -11.05
CA MET A 28 -12.34 -1.96 -12.22
C MET A 28 -12.36 -2.76 -13.53
N ARG A 29 -11.64 -3.89 -13.60
CA ARG A 29 -11.67 -4.80 -14.75
C ARG A 29 -13.08 -5.32 -15.02
N ASP A 30 -13.78 -5.71 -13.97
CA ASP A 30 -15.17 -6.16 -14.06
C ASP A 30 -16.09 -5.03 -14.54
N ALA A 31 -15.95 -3.82 -14.00
CA ALA A 31 -16.73 -2.66 -14.42
C ALA A 31 -16.52 -2.31 -15.90
N MET A 32 -15.28 -2.42 -16.42
CA MET A 32 -14.98 -2.14 -17.83
C MET A 32 -15.65 -3.14 -18.79
N ASN A 33 -15.97 -4.35 -18.33
CA ASN A 33 -16.74 -5.34 -19.09
C ASN A 33 -18.26 -5.08 -19.06
N MET A 34 -18.72 -4.12 -18.25
CA MET A 34 -20.12 -3.71 -18.18
C MET A 34 -20.42 -2.54 -19.13
N ASP A 35 -21.70 -2.20 -19.24
CA ASP A 35 -22.18 -1.00 -19.93
C ASP A 35 -22.01 0.22 -19.02
N ILE A 36 -20.79 0.78 -19.02
CA ILE A 36 -20.43 2.03 -18.35
C ILE A 36 -19.87 3.02 -19.38
N ASP A 37 -19.88 4.30 -19.01
CA ASP A 37 -19.36 5.39 -19.83
C ASP A 37 -17.91 5.13 -20.29
N SER A 38 -17.61 5.43 -21.56
CA SER A 38 -16.27 5.25 -22.14
C SER A 38 -15.20 6.03 -21.39
N GLU A 39 -15.52 7.22 -20.88
CA GLU A 39 -14.62 8.04 -20.07
C GLU A 39 -14.23 7.31 -18.78
N ALA A 40 -15.19 6.63 -18.14
CA ALA A 40 -14.91 5.84 -16.93
C ALA A 40 -13.99 4.65 -17.24
N LYS A 41 -14.16 4.01 -18.40
CA LYS A 41 -13.27 2.91 -18.84
C LYS A 41 -11.84 3.41 -19.06
N GLU A 42 -11.67 4.56 -19.71
CA GLU A 42 -10.34 5.15 -19.92
C GLU A 42 -9.65 5.49 -18.60
N VAL A 43 -10.37 6.10 -17.67
CA VAL A 43 -9.85 6.45 -16.34
C VAL A 43 -9.46 5.20 -15.54
N PHE A 44 -10.27 4.14 -15.58
CA PHE A 44 -9.94 2.87 -14.92
C PHE A 44 -8.69 2.23 -15.54
N GLN A 45 -8.57 2.23 -16.87
CA GLN A 45 -7.38 1.72 -17.54
C GLN A 45 -6.12 2.52 -17.16
N GLN A 46 -6.21 3.85 -17.13
CA GLN A 46 -5.10 4.71 -16.70
C GLN A 46 -4.67 4.42 -15.25
N TRP A 47 -5.62 4.18 -14.36
CA TRP A 47 -5.31 3.79 -12.98
C TRP A 47 -4.60 2.44 -12.92
N LEU A 48 -5.08 1.44 -13.67
CA LEU A 48 -4.46 0.11 -13.77
C LEU A 48 -3.03 0.19 -14.33
N ASP A 49 -2.79 1.01 -15.35
CA ASP A 49 -1.46 1.20 -15.94
C ASP A 49 -0.49 1.92 -14.97
N SER A 50 -1.05 2.67 -14.01
CA SER A 50 -0.30 3.37 -12.96
C SER A 50 -0.23 2.63 -11.63
N PHE A 51 -0.75 1.39 -11.56
CA PHE A 51 -0.99 0.66 -10.32
C PHE A 51 0.25 0.58 -9.41
N ASP A 52 1.43 0.31 -9.97
CA ASP A 52 2.68 0.20 -9.21
C ASP A 52 3.50 1.50 -9.17
N ASN A 53 3.00 2.59 -9.75
CA ASN A 53 3.69 3.86 -9.79
C ASN A 53 3.17 4.83 -8.72
N GLY A 54 3.98 5.10 -7.69
CA GLY A 54 3.60 5.96 -6.57
C GLY A 54 3.13 7.36 -6.99
N GLU A 55 3.87 8.02 -7.87
CA GLU A 55 3.54 9.40 -8.31
C GLU A 55 2.33 9.44 -9.23
N LYS A 56 2.29 8.57 -10.24
CA LYS A 56 1.21 8.54 -11.23
C LYS A 56 -0.11 8.06 -10.62
N SER A 57 -0.05 7.14 -9.65
CA SER A 57 -1.25 6.61 -9.01
C SER A 57 -2.06 7.69 -8.32
N ARG A 58 -1.43 8.78 -7.82
CA ARG A 58 -2.17 9.87 -7.16
C ARG A 58 -3.13 10.56 -8.11
N LYS A 59 -2.62 11.02 -9.27
CA LYS A 59 -3.45 11.72 -10.26
C LYS A 59 -4.51 10.80 -10.83
N ALA A 60 -4.14 9.58 -11.21
CA ALA A 60 -5.10 8.61 -11.71
C ALA A 60 -6.21 8.27 -10.69
N SER A 61 -5.88 8.24 -9.39
CA SER A 61 -6.86 8.01 -8.32
C SER A 61 -7.85 9.16 -8.16
N GLU A 62 -7.40 10.41 -8.32
CA GLU A 62 -8.29 11.57 -8.32
C GLU A 62 -9.29 11.48 -9.48
N ASP A 63 -8.80 11.16 -10.68
CA ASP A 63 -9.62 11.02 -11.88
C ASP A 63 -10.65 9.88 -11.71
N VAL A 64 -10.24 8.75 -11.11
CA VAL A 64 -11.14 7.65 -10.73
C VAL A 64 -12.25 8.16 -9.80
N LEU A 65 -11.91 8.91 -8.76
CA LEU A 65 -12.92 9.41 -7.81
C LEU A 65 -13.92 10.35 -8.47
N GLU A 66 -13.49 11.18 -9.43
CA GLU A 66 -14.38 12.02 -10.21
C GLU A 66 -15.31 11.18 -11.11
N ALA A 67 -14.78 10.17 -11.80
CA ALA A 67 -15.57 9.27 -12.64
C ALA A 67 -16.63 8.50 -11.82
N LEU A 68 -16.27 7.99 -10.64
CA LEU A 68 -17.19 7.25 -9.76
C LEU A 68 -18.35 8.12 -9.25
N ARG A 69 -18.11 9.42 -9.03
CA ARG A 69 -19.13 10.37 -8.55
C ARG A 69 -20.21 10.68 -9.60
N LYS A 70 -19.94 10.45 -10.90
CA LYS A 70 -20.92 10.67 -11.97
C LYS A 70 -22.07 9.66 -11.94
N ASN A 71 -21.82 8.46 -11.43
CA ASN A 71 -22.86 7.43 -11.27
C ASN A 71 -22.74 6.75 -9.89
N PRO A 72 -23.10 7.46 -8.81
CA PRO A 72 -22.89 6.98 -7.45
C PRO A 72 -23.76 5.78 -7.11
N ASP A 73 -24.79 5.47 -7.92
CA ASP A 73 -25.70 4.35 -7.69
C ASP A 73 -25.23 3.01 -8.26
N ASN A 74 -24.21 3.01 -9.11
CA ASN A 74 -23.62 1.79 -9.62
C ASN A 74 -23.04 0.96 -8.44
N PRO A 75 -23.46 -0.32 -8.26
CA PRO A 75 -23.02 -1.15 -7.15
C PRO A 75 -21.51 -1.38 -7.10
N VAL A 76 -20.85 -1.50 -8.26
CA VAL A 76 -19.39 -1.65 -8.34
C VAL A 76 -18.72 -0.35 -7.91
N TYR A 77 -19.28 0.80 -8.31
CA TYR A 77 -18.72 2.10 -7.94
C TYR A 77 -18.82 2.35 -6.44
N LYS A 78 -19.93 1.94 -5.79
CA LYS A 78 -20.06 1.99 -4.32
C LYS A 78 -19.00 1.15 -3.63
N GLN A 79 -18.67 -0.03 -4.17
CA GLN A 79 -17.60 -0.88 -3.62
C GLN A 79 -16.21 -0.28 -3.81
N ILE A 80 -15.93 0.33 -4.96
CA ILE A 80 -14.64 1.01 -5.17
C ILE A 80 -14.53 2.24 -4.25
N LEU A 81 -15.61 3.02 -4.13
CA LEU A 81 -15.66 4.21 -3.26
C LEU A 81 -15.47 3.87 -1.77
N SER A 82 -15.92 2.71 -1.30
CA SER A 82 -15.68 2.28 0.09
C SER A 82 -14.21 1.90 0.36
N LEU A 83 -13.42 1.70 -0.69
CA LEU A 83 -11.99 1.36 -0.63
C LEU A 83 -11.09 2.51 -1.14
N LYS A 84 -11.65 3.71 -1.31
CA LYS A 84 -10.97 4.87 -1.92
C LYS A 84 -9.61 5.22 -1.33
N ASP A 85 -9.40 4.96 -0.04
CA ASP A 85 -8.16 5.30 0.67
C ASP A 85 -6.96 4.45 0.19
N TYR A 86 -7.23 3.37 -0.56
CA TYR A 86 -6.24 2.49 -1.16
C TYR A 86 -6.04 2.72 -2.66
N LEU A 87 -6.76 3.66 -3.29
CA LEU A 87 -6.57 3.96 -4.72
C LEU A 87 -5.13 4.43 -4.98
N VAL A 88 -4.63 5.33 -4.13
CA VAL A 88 -3.24 5.79 -4.20
C VAL A 88 -2.32 4.71 -3.65
N LYS A 89 -1.22 4.43 -4.36
CA LYS A 89 -0.21 3.49 -3.87
C LYS A 89 0.38 3.99 -2.55
N GLN A 90 0.28 3.17 -1.52
CA GLN A 90 0.87 3.46 -0.21
C GLN A 90 2.36 3.12 -0.21
N SER A 91 3.15 3.94 0.48
CA SER A 91 4.54 3.63 0.78
C SER A 91 4.60 3.08 2.20
N VAL A 92 4.97 1.80 2.34
CA VAL A 92 5.10 1.15 3.65
C VAL A 92 6.52 1.37 4.15
N TRP A 93 6.62 1.89 5.37
CA TRP A 93 7.87 2.15 6.08
C TRP A 93 7.91 1.36 7.38
N ILE A 94 9.00 0.63 7.56
CA ILE A 94 9.33 -0.05 8.81
C ILE A 94 10.48 0.71 9.43
N ILE A 95 10.23 1.34 10.58
CA ILE A 95 11.18 2.20 11.27
C ILE A 95 11.55 1.56 12.60
N GLY A 96 12.83 1.48 12.91
CA GLY A 96 13.30 1.00 14.21
C GLY A 96 14.78 1.32 14.46
N GLY A 97 15.26 1.05 15.68
CA GLY A 97 16.64 1.33 16.10
C GLY A 97 17.64 0.23 15.74
N ASP A 98 18.91 0.53 15.92
CA ASP A 98 20.06 -0.41 15.81
C ASP A 98 19.86 -1.69 16.61
N GLY A 99 19.49 -1.62 17.89
CA GLY A 99 19.28 -2.80 18.73
C GLY A 99 18.13 -3.73 18.28
N TRP A 100 17.19 -3.22 17.47
CA TRP A 100 16.16 -4.05 16.83
C TRP A 100 16.69 -4.66 15.54
N ALA A 101 17.32 -3.86 14.69
CA ALA A 101 17.77 -4.31 13.38
C ALA A 101 18.93 -5.31 13.45
N TYR A 102 19.86 -5.17 14.40
CA TYR A 102 21.10 -5.96 14.47
C TYR A 102 21.06 -7.14 15.46
N ASP A 103 20.19 -7.12 16.48
CA ASP A 103 20.11 -8.19 17.47
C ASP A 103 18.80 -8.99 17.39
N ILE A 104 17.68 -8.42 17.85
CA ILE A 104 16.46 -9.18 18.15
C ILE A 104 15.54 -9.34 16.93
N GLY A 105 15.53 -8.38 16.01
CA GLY A 105 14.67 -8.35 14.82
C GLY A 105 15.37 -8.72 13.51
N PHE A 106 16.66 -9.08 13.54
CA PHE A 106 17.46 -9.32 12.32
C PHE A 106 16.88 -10.45 11.46
N GLY A 107 16.39 -11.54 12.07
CA GLY A 107 15.78 -12.65 11.34
C GLY A 107 14.53 -12.24 10.54
N GLY A 108 13.71 -11.34 11.09
CA GLY A 108 12.54 -10.79 10.41
C GLY A 108 12.89 -9.80 9.30
N VAL A 109 13.89 -8.95 9.55
CA VAL A 109 14.40 -7.98 8.56
C VAL A 109 15.01 -8.69 7.35
N ASP A 110 15.87 -9.70 7.57
CA ASP A 110 16.47 -10.49 6.49
C ASP A 110 15.39 -11.20 5.64
N HIS A 111 14.41 -11.83 6.30
CA HIS A 111 13.31 -12.50 5.62
C HIS A 111 12.47 -11.54 4.75
N VAL A 112 12.09 -10.37 5.29
CA VAL A 112 11.31 -9.36 4.55
C VAL A 112 12.10 -8.78 3.37
N LEU A 113 13.40 -8.53 3.54
CA LEU A 113 14.26 -8.05 2.45
C LEU A 113 14.44 -9.12 1.36
N ALA A 114 14.56 -10.39 1.73
CA ALA A 114 14.70 -11.49 0.79
C ALA A 114 13.46 -11.71 -0.09
N MET A 115 12.28 -11.25 0.34
CA MET A 115 11.05 -11.31 -0.46
C MET A 115 11.05 -10.34 -1.65
N GLY A 116 11.86 -9.27 -1.62
CA GLY A 116 11.99 -8.34 -2.73
C GLY A 116 10.76 -7.49 -3.02
N ASP A 117 9.80 -7.43 -2.09
CA ASP A 117 8.62 -6.59 -2.19
C ASP A 117 8.95 -5.10 -1.94
N ASP A 118 8.08 -4.20 -2.41
CA ASP A 118 8.27 -2.74 -2.32
C ASP A 118 7.97 -2.19 -0.92
N ILE A 119 8.94 -2.38 -0.01
CA ILE A 119 8.90 -1.96 1.38
C ILE A 119 10.17 -1.18 1.71
N ASN A 120 10.02 -0.12 2.51
CA ASN A 120 11.12 0.72 2.93
C ASN A 120 11.46 0.40 4.39
N ILE A 121 12.73 0.16 4.69
CA ILE A 121 13.22 -0.04 6.06
C ILE A 121 14.16 1.09 6.40
N LEU A 122 13.88 1.82 7.49
CA LEU A 122 14.76 2.86 8.03
C LEU A 122 15.26 2.42 9.41
N VAL A 123 16.55 2.13 9.49
CA VAL A 123 17.23 1.85 10.75
C VAL A 123 17.84 3.14 11.26
N LEU A 124 17.43 3.56 12.46
CA LEU A 124 17.97 4.70 13.17
C LEU A 124 19.11 4.21 14.07
N ASP A 125 20.33 4.32 13.57
CA ASP A 125 21.54 3.94 14.30
C ASP A 125 21.97 5.07 15.23
N SER A 126 21.95 4.80 16.54
CA SER A 126 22.38 5.75 17.57
C SER A 126 23.70 5.37 18.23
N GLU A 127 24.32 4.24 17.86
CA GLU A 127 25.51 3.64 18.48
C GLU A 127 25.45 3.47 20.03
N VAL A 128 24.33 3.81 20.67
CA VAL A 128 24.09 3.75 22.12
C VAL A 128 22.62 3.40 22.40
N TYR A 129 22.37 2.35 23.19
CA TYR A 129 21.03 1.96 23.66
C TYR A 129 20.35 3.09 24.43
N SER A 130 19.56 3.90 23.72
CA SER A 130 18.98 5.13 24.28
C SER A 130 17.70 4.88 25.11
N ASN A 131 17.10 3.69 25.06
CA ASN A 131 15.78 3.43 25.65
C ASN A 131 15.80 2.85 27.09
N THR A 132 16.98 2.60 27.69
CA THR A 132 17.08 2.10 29.09
C THR A 132 18.11 2.80 29.95
N GLY A 133 18.66 3.94 29.51
CA GLY A 133 19.61 4.72 30.30
C GLY A 133 20.95 4.00 30.46
N GLY A 134 21.86 4.22 29.51
CA GLY A 134 23.29 3.96 29.70
C GLY A 134 23.98 5.19 30.33
N PRO A 135 25.04 5.00 31.13
CA PRO A 135 25.61 5.98 32.08
C PRO A 135 26.23 7.23 31.46
#